data_AF-A0A1Y6LH69-F1
#
_entry.id   AF-A0A1Y6LH69-F1
#
_cell.length_a   1.000
_cell.length_b   1.000
_cell.length_c   1.000
_cell.angle_alpha   90.00
_cell.angle_beta   90.00
_cell.angle_gamma   90.00
#
_symmetry.space_group_name_H-M   'P 1'
#
loop_
_entity.id
_entity.type
_entity.pdbx_description
1 polymer ?
#
loop_
_entity_poly.entity_id
_entity_poly.type
_entity_poly.pdbx_seq_one_letter_code
_entity_poly.pdbx_strand_id
1 'polypeptide(L)'
;MPWDTLEERPDTHQILSQDSKGNQVLNTGFVLVQNLPFTFDMLQAWSECPTEKRYKGCGHWKKNWSHEQRAFSEFIRYDFNPQGDNIVPIACDDAMSWPGAVDERPGPYRLLNDCQGRFFRHHTWHKERPREEFQDSAMQLLTRLLQERVKQNVDTILIEESKGQLGRR
;
A
#
# COMPACT_ATOMS: atom_id res chain seq x y z
N MET A 1 4.12 -5.84 7.54
CA MET A 1 4.01 -4.42 7.98
C MET A 1 5.15 -3.64 7.33
N PRO A 2 5.14 -2.30 7.26
CA PRO A 2 6.37 -1.59 6.91
C PRO A 2 7.51 -1.93 7.89
N TRP A 3 8.75 -1.76 7.44
CA TRP A 3 9.95 -2.04 8.25
C TRP A 3 10.15 -1.03 9.38
N ASP A 4 9.56 0.14 9.24
CA ASP A 4 9.61 1.34 10.08
C ASP A 4 8.26 1.61 10.77
N THR A 5 7.41 0.60 10.90
CA THR A 5 6.11 0.70 11.59
C THR A 5 5.88 -0.49 12.48
N LEU A 6 5.51 -0.26 13.73
CA LEU A 6 5.17 -1.35 14.65
C LEU A 6 3.67 -1.56 14.74
N GLU A 7 3.27 -2.83 14.81
CA GLU A 7 1.94 -3.25 15.23
C GLU A 7 2.04 -3.90 16.60
N GLU A 8 1.28 -3.38 17.56
CA GLU A 8 1.23 -3.91 18.91
C GLU A 8 -0.17 -4.35 19.31
N ARG A 9 -0.21 -5.24 20.30
CA ARG A 9 -1.41 -5.51 21.08
C ARG A 9 -1.45 -4.57 22.29
N PRO A 10 -2.45 -3.68 22.45
CA PRO A 10 -2.46 -2.64 23.48
C PRO A 10 -2.53 -3.16 24.92
N ASP A 11 -3.10 -4.34 25.15
CA ASP A 11 -3.26 -4.94 26.49
C ASP A 11 -1.95 -5.54 27.04
N THR A 12 -1.13 -6.13 26.18
CA THR A 12 0.12 -6.80 26.56
C THR A 12 1.38 -6.07 26.13
N HIS A 13 1.25 -5.00 25.32
CA HIS A 13 2.35 -4.36 24.59
C HIS A 13 3.20 -5.33 23.76
N GLN A 14 2.60 -6.47 23.37
CA GLN A 14 3.27 -7.44 22.53
C GLN A 14 3.39 -6.87 21.11
N ILE A 15 4.62 -6.80 20.59
CA ILE A 15 4.89 -6.46 19.20
C ILE A 15 4.57 -7.66 18.32
N LEU A 16 3.62 -7.51 17.39
CA LEU A 16 3.16 -8.55 16.48
C LEU A 16 3.87 -8.51 15.12
N SER A 17 4.50 -7.38 14.83
CA SER A 17 5.08 -7.08 13.54
C SER A 17 6.53 -7.51 13.36
N GLN A 18 7.11 -8.20 14.34
CA GLN A 18 8.45 -8.79 14.25
C GLN A 18 8.38 -10.28 13.91
N ASP A 19 9.38 -10.76 13.20
CA ASP A 19 9.54 -12.17 12.88
C ASP A 19 10.23 -12.95 14.01
N SER A 20 10.40 -14.26 13.84
CA SER A 20 11.04 -15.13 14.83
C SER A 20 12.50 -14.79 15.15
N LYS A 21 13.17 -13.96 14.34
CA LYS A 21 14.55 -13.49 14.55
C LYS A 21 14.61 -12.05 15.07
N GLY A 22 13.46 -11.47 15.43
CA GLY A 22 13.35 -10.10 15.97
C GLY A 22 13.38 -9.00 14.90
N ASN A 23 13.42 -9.36 13.62
CA ASN A 23 13.43 -8.40 12.53
C ASN A 23 12.01 -8.08 12.09
N GLN A 24 11.74 -6.80 11.85
CA GLN A 24 10.44 -6.35 11.40
C GLN A 24 10.00 -7.08 10.11
N VAL A 25 8.74 -7.52 10.10
CA VAL A 25 8.11 -8.23 8.97
C VAL A 25 7.80 -7.20 7.90
N LEU A 26 8.41 -7.37 6.72
CA LEU A 26 8.19 -6.52 5.55
C LEU A 26 6.76 -6.68 5.02
N ASN A 27 6.26 -5.68 4.30
CA ASN A 27 4.99 -5.79 3.59
C ASN A 27 5.23 -6.19 2.14
N THR A 28 4.47 -7.18 1.68
CA THR A 28 4.62 -7.79 0.35
C THR A 28 3.49 -7.42 -0.59
N GLY A 29 2.65 -6.46 -0.17
CA GLY A 29 1.56 -5.91 -0.95
C GLY A 29 2.01 -5.01 -2.10
N PHE A 30 3.24 -4.50 -2.04
CA PHE A 30 3.93 -3.86 -3.15
C PHE A 30 5.41 -4.25 -3.11
N VAL A 31 5.92 -4.79 -4.22
CA VAL A 31 7.32 -5.22 -4.34
C VAL A 31 7.84 -4.82 -5.72
N LEU A 32 9.02 -4.22 -5.76
CA LEU A 32 9.77 -3.97 -6.98
C LEU A 32 10.91 -4.99 -7.06
N VAL A 33 10.99 -5.68 -8.18
CA VAL A 33 12.00 -6.73 -8.40
C VAL A 33 12.74 -6.48 -9.70
N GLN A 34 14.03 -6.84 -9.73
CA GLN A 34 14.85 -6.75 -10.94
C GLN A 34 14.72 -8.02 -11.77
N ASN A 35 14.80 -7.92 -13.09
CA ASN A 35 14.73 -9.09 -13.98
C ASN A 35 16.08 -9.82 -14.03
N LEU A 36 16.41 -10.56 -12.97
CA LEU A 36 17.67 -11.28 -12.80
C LEU A 36 17.43 -12.76 -12.47
N PRO A 37 18.33 -13.68 -12.85
CA PRO A 37 18.23 -15.10 -12.46
C PRO A 37 18.05 -15.28 -10.95
N PHE A 38 18.81 -14.52 -10.15
CA PHE A 38 18.73 -14.58 -8.69
C PHE A 38 17.36 -14.16 -8.14
N THR A 39 16.67 -13.23 -8.82
CA THR A 39 15.30 -12.83 -8.48
C THR A 39 14.32 -13.96 -8.78
N PHE A 40 14.47 -14.68 -9.90
CA PHE A 40 13.62 -15.83 -10.19
C PHE A 40 13.78 -16.94 -9.16
N ASP A 41 15.01 -17.22 -8.74
CA ASP A 41 15.29 -18.19 -7.69
C ASP A 41 14.61 -17.79 -6.36
N MET A 42 14.64 -16.50 -6.01
CA MET A 42 13.94 -15.96 -4.84
C MET A 42 12.43 -16.13 -4.95
N LEU A 43 11.84 -15.74 -6.09
CA LEU A 43 10.40 -15.85 -6.33
C LEU A 43 9.94 -17.31 -6.34
N GLN A 44 10.73 -18.22 -6.89
CA GLN A 44 10.47 -19.65 -6.84
C GLN A 44 10.52 -20.16 -5.40
N ALA A 45 11.60 -19.88 -4.66
CA ALA A 45 11.71 -20.27 -3.26
C ALA A 45 10.56 -19.73 -2.39
N TRP A 46 10.11 -18.51 -2.68
CA TRP A 46 8.98 -17.90 -1.99
C TRP A 46 7.65 -18.59 -2.32
N SER A 47 7.36 -18.83 -3.60
CA SER A 47 6.13 -19.53 -4.04
C SER A 47 6.08 -20.98 -3.57
N GLU A 48 7.22 -21.67 -3.51
CA GLU A 48 7.34 -23.05 -3.06
C GLU A 48 7.43 -23.18 -1.53
N CYS A 49 7.57 -22.07 -0.79
CA CYS A 49 7.70 -22.09 0.66
C CYS A 49 6.63 -22.95 1.36
N PRO A 50 5.33 -22.92 0.95
CA PRO A 50 4.31 -23.75 1.57
C PRO A 50 4.44 -25.27 1.34
N THR A 51 5.28 -25.69 0.38
CA THR A 51 5.56 -27.11 0.11
C THR A 51 6.53 -27.71 1.10
N GLU A 52 7.23 -26.86 1.87
CA GLU A 52 8.23 -27.24 2.88
C GLU A 52 9.41 -28.07 2.34
N LYS A 53 9.61 -28.14 1.03
CA LYS A 53 10.78 -28.81 0.43
C LYS A 53 12.09 -28.16 0.85
N ARG A 54 12.12 -26.82 0.87
CA ARG A 54 13.28 -26.01 1.28
C ARG A 54 13.18 -25.51 2.73
N TYR A 55 11.99 -25.06 3.14
CA TYR A 55 11.78 -24.42 4.45
C TYR A 55 10.75 -25.18 5.28
N LYS A 56 11.23 -26.05 6.18
CA LYS A 56 10.36 -26.77 7.12
C LYS A 56 9.58 -25.80 8.00
N GLY A 57 8.28 -26.05 8.16
CA GLY A 57 7.37 -25.21 8.94
C GLY A 57 6.80 -23.99 8.20
N CYS A 58 7.28 -23.66 6.99
CA CYS A 58 6.69 -22.55 6.23
C CYS A 58 5.26 -22.83 5.74
N GLY A 59 4.88 -24.10 5.60
CA GLY A 59 3.56 -24.54 5.15
C GLY A 59 2.41 -24.06 6.01
N HIS A 60 2.65 -23.68 7.27
CA HIS A 60 1.61 -23.11 8.12
C HIS A 60 1.11 -21.74 7.61
N TRP A 61 1.97 -20.92 6.99
CA TRP A 61 1.59 -19.60 6.49
C TRP A 61 0.53 -19.65 5.39
N LYS A 62 0.34 -20.78 4.69
CA LYS A 62 -0.77 -20.91 3.72
C LYS A 62 -2.17 -20.77 4.36
N LYS A 63 -2.29 -21.02 5.67
CA LYS A 63 -3.57 -20.98 6.40
C LYS A 63 -3.66 -19.85 7.42
N ASN A 64 -2.54 -19.20 7.73
CA ASN A 64 -2.46 -18.26 8.84
C ASN A 64 -2.04 -16.89 8.35
N TRP A 65 -2.72 -15.88 8.86
CA TRP A 65 -2.36 -14.50 8.65
C TRP A 65 -0.92 -14.25 9.15
N SER A 66 -0.04 -13.56 8.43
CA SER A 66 -0.25 -12.79 7.19
C SER A 66 0.29 -13.48 5.92
N HIS A 67 0.21 -14.80 5.83
CA HIS A 67 0.49 -15.57 4.62
C HIS A 67 1.89 -15.33 4.03
N GLU A 68 1.97 -15.04 2.73
CA GLU A 68 3.20 -14.89 1.96
C GLU A 68 4.07 -13.76 2.51
N GLN A 69 3.46 -12.70 3.06
CA GLN A 69 4.16 -11.62 3.74
C GLN A 69 5.05 -12.14 4.87
N ARG A 70 4.45 -13.00 5.70
CA ARG A 70 5.13 -13.59 6.85
C ARG A 70 6.11 -14.66 6.41
N ALA A 71 5.74 -15.49 5.44
CA ALA A 71 6.66 -16.47 4.86
C ALA A 71 7.95 -15.83 4.31
N PHE A 72 7.82 -14.70 3.61
CA PHE A 72 8.96 -13.95 3.08
C PHE A 72 9.91 -13.50 4.18
N SER A 73 9.35 -12.87 5.22
CA SER A 73 10.13 -12.28 6.31
C SER A 73 10.72 -13.35 7.24
N GLU A 74 10.00 -14.44 7.51
CA GLU A 74 10.45 -15.50 8.42
C GLU A 74 11.52 -16.41 7.77
N PHE A 75 11.37 -16.71 6.48
CA PHE A 75 12.18 -17.71 5.79
C PHE A 75 13.00 -17.12 4.64
N ILE A 76 12.34 -16.54 3.64
CA ILE A 76 12.96 -16.26 2.34
C ILE A 76 14.05 -15.20 2.42
N ARG A 77 13.80 -14.08 3.11
CA ARG A 77 14.72 -12.94 3.10
C ARG A 77 16.14 -13.29 3.54
N TYR A 78 16.31 -14.29 4.40
CA TYR A 78 17.61 -14.64 4.97
C TYR A 78 18.52 -15.34 3.96
N ASP A 79 17.94 -16.12 3.05
CA ASP A 79 18.69 -16.81 2.00
C ASP A 79 19.05 -15.85 0.85
N PHE A 80 18.23 -14.81 0.62
CA PHE A 80 18.36 -13.92 -0.53
C PHE A 80 18.89 -12.52 -0.18
N ASN A 81 19.09 -12.21 1.10
CA ASN A 81 19.71 -10.98 1.58
C ASN A 81 20.88 -11.22 2.55
N PRO A 82 21.86 -12.08 2.21
CA PRO A 82 22.91 -12.48 3.15
C PRO A 82 23.80 -11.33 3.61
N GLN A 83 23.98 -10.31 2.76
CA GLN A 83 24.80 -9.11 3.06
C GLN A 83 23.95 -7.89 3.44
N GLY A 84 22.62 -8.00 3.41
CA GLY A 84 21.72 -6.90 3.76
C GLY A 84 21.44 -5.89 2.65
N ASP A 85 21.95 -6.10 1.44
CA ASP A 85 21.94 -5.14 0.32
C ASP A 85 21.05 -5.53 -0.88
N ASN A 86 20.55 -6.77 -0.93
CA ASN A 86 19.69 -7.26 -2.02
C ASN A 86 18.20 -6.95 -1.81
N ILE A 87 17.78 -6.81 -0.55
CA ILE A 87 16.38 -6.51 -0.19
C ILE A 87 16.37 -5.17 0.54
N VAL A 88 15.98 -4.13 -0.19
CA VAL A 88 15.85 -2.78 0.35
C VAL A 88 14.38 -2.53 0.69
N PRO A 89 14.06 -2.23 1.95
CA PRO A 89 12.68 -2.02 2.34
C PRO A 89 12.23 -0.60 1.94
N ILE A 90 10.98 -0.48 1.51
CA ILE A 90 10.38 0.82 1.15
C ILE A 90 9.87 1.49 2.42
N ALA A 91 10.08 2.80 2.55
CA ALA A 91 9.57 3.58 3.68
C ALA A 91 8.05 3.45 3.80
N CYS A 92 7.56 3.40 5.04
CA CYS A 92 6.15 3.33 5.40
C CYS A 92 5.31 4.36 4.65
N ASP A 93 5.79 5.60 4.60
CA ASP A 93 5.00 6.70 4.07
C ASP A 93 4.90 6.70 2.54
N ASP A 94 5.76 5.94 1.84
CA ASP A 94 5.82 5.96 0.38
C ASP A 94 4.87 4.95 -0.26
N ALA A 95 4.90 3.68 0.17
CA ALA A 95 4.20 2.60 -0.54
C ALA A 95 3.26 1.76 0.33
N MET A 96 2.98 2.21 1.55
CA MET A 96 2.19 1.47 2.52
C MET A 96 1.09 2.32 3.12
N SER A 97 -0.04 1.67 3.43
CA SER A 97 -1.18 2.29 4.12
C SER A 97 -1.87 3.39 3.30
N TRP A 98 -2.73 4.18 3.92
CA TRP A 98 -3.48 5.31 3.35
C TRP A 98 -3.78 6.35 4.44
N PRO A 99 -4.14 7.59 4.08
CA PRO A 99 -4.50 8.60 5.06
C PRO A 99 -5.70 8.18 5.89
N GLY A 100 -5.57 8.19 7.22
CA GLY A 100 -6.60 7.77 8.18
C GLY A 100 -6.56 6.29 8.57
N ALA A 101 -5.61 5.51 8.04
CA ALA A 101 -5.52 4.08 8.33
C ALA A 101 -5.29 3.73 9.80
N VAL A 102 -4.64 4.60 10.58
CA VAL A 102 -4.44 4.39 12.02
C VAL A 102 -5.77 4.34 12.76
N ASP A 103 -6.69 5.26 12.44
CA ASP A 103 -8.01 5.34 13.06
C ASP A 103 -8.94 4.23 12.55
N GLU A 104 -8.72 3.78 11.31
CA GLU A 104 -9.52 2.75 10.65
C GLU A 104 -9.03 1.32 10.91
N ARG A 105 -7.94 1.12 11.67
CA ARG A 105 -7.36 -0.22 11.92
C ARG A 105 -8.39 -1.14 12.58
N PRO A 106 -8.78 -2.26 11.93
CA PRO A 106 -9.72 -3.18 12.55
C PRO A 106 -9.06 -4.08 13.59
N GLY A 107 -9.83 -4.47 14.61
CA GLY A 107 -9.43 -5.43 15.64
C GLY A 107 -8.73 -4.78 16.84
N PRO A 108 -8.22 -5.58 17.79
CA PRO A 108 -7.64 -5.08 19.03
C PRO A 108 -6.18 -4.64 18.85
N TYR A 109 -5.76 -4.27 17.65
CA TYR A 109 -4.35 -3.99 17.32
C TYR A 109 -4.16 -2.52 17.03
N ARG A 110 -3.02 -1.97 17.45
CA ARG A 110 -2.67 -0.57 17.24
C ARG A 110 -1.45 -0.45 16.33
N LEU A 111 -1.56 0.43 15.34
CA LEU A 111 -0.41 0.93 14.59
C LEU A 111 0.26 2.03 15.39
N LEU A 112 1.58 1.95 15.56
CA LEU A 112 2.33 2.98 16.29
C LEU A 112 2.77 4.15 15.39
N ASN A 113 2.68 4.00 14.07
CA ASN A 113 3.09 5.00 13.09
C ASN A 113 1.97 5.24 12.08
N ASP A 114 1.81 6.49 11.66
CA ASP A 114 0.75 6.94 10.75
C ASP A 114 1.24 7.04 9.30
N CYS A 115 1.34 5.89 8.63
CA CYS A 115 1.74 5.79 7.23
C CYS A 115 0.63 6.27 6.28
N GLN A 116 0.96 7.21 5.38
CA GLN A 116 -0.03 7.84 4.50
C GLN A 116 -0.09 7.25 3.08
N GLY A 117 0.87 6.43 2.67
CA GLY A 117 0.92 5.86 1.31
C GLY A 117 0.97 6.93 0.22
N ARG A 118 1.89 7.89 0.34
CA ARG A 118 1.98 9.09 -0.50
C ARG A 118 2.23 8.79 -1.98
N PHE A 119 2.98 7.74 -2.29
CA PHE A 119 3.28 7.33 -3.66
C PHE A 119 2.37 6.18 -4.12
N PHE A 120 2.30 5.10 -3.34
CA PHE A 120 1.32 4.04 -3.50
C PHE A 120 0.48 3.90 -2.23
N ARG A 121 -0.85 3.98 -2.38
CA ARG A 121 -1.78 3.70 -1.30
C ARG A 121 -2.10 2.22 -1.26
N HIS A 122 -1.93 1.63 -0.08
CA HIS A 122 -2.19 0.21 0.15
C HIS A 122 -3.34 0.04 1.15
N HIS A 123 -4.55 -0.14 0.63
CA HIS A 123 -5.77 -0.38 1.43
C HIS A 123 -5.86 -1.83 1.93
N THR A 124 -5.03 -2.19 2.90
CA THR A 124 -4.86 -3.57 3.39
C THR A 124 -6.18 -4.15 3.90
N TRP A 125 -6.96 -3.36 4.65
CA TRP A 125 -8.15 -3.82 5.37
C TRP A 125 -9.49 -3.44 4.69
N HIS A 126 -9.48 -2.42 3.82
CA HIS A 126 -10.66 -1.90 3.13
C HIS A 126 -10.56 -2.16 1.63
N LYS A 127 -11.10 -3.30 1.18
CA LYS A 127 -10.92 -3.78 -0.20
C LYS A 127 -11.72 -2.99 -1.24
N GLU A 128 -12.71 -2.24 -0.80
CA GLU A 128 -13.57 -1.35 -1.56
C GLU A 128 -12.88 -0.03 -1.94
N ARG A 129 -12.04 0.51 -1.04
CA ARG A 129 -11.46 1.86 -1.20
C ARG A 129 -10.59 2.09 -2.43
N PRO A 130 -9.75 1.13 -2.89
CA PRO A 130 -8.96 1.35 -4.10
C PRO A 130 -9.81 1.72 -5.31
N ARG A 131 -11.03 1.17 -5.41
CA ARG A 131 -11.94 1.49 -6.51
C ARG A 131 -12.47 2.93 -6.40
N GLU A 132 -12.93 3.31 -5.22
CA GLU A 132 -13.50 4.64 -4.96
C GLU A 132 -12.42 5.72 -5.14
N GLU A 133 -11.24 5.53 -4.55
CA GLU A 133 -10.14 6.49 -4.66
C GLU A 133 -9.60 6.59 -6.10
N PHE A 134 -9.63 5.50 -6.86
CA PHE A 134 -9.27 5.55 -8.28
C PHE A 134 -10.28 6.38 -9.08
N GLN A 135 -11.57 6.17 -8.85
CA GLN A 135 -12.64 6.95 -9.49
C GLN A 135 -12.49 8.44 -9.15
N ASP A 136 -12.27 8.77 -7.88
CA ASP A 136 -12.07 10.15 -7.43
C ASP A 136 -10.81 10.76 -8.05
N SER A 137 -9.71 10.02 -8.11
CA SER A 137 -8.46 10.51 -8.72
C SER A 137 -8.63 10.82 -10.21
N ALA A 138 -9.32 9.94 -10.94
CA ALA A 138 -9.65 10.17 -12.35
C ALA A 138 -10.56 11.40 -12.53
N MET A 139 -11.60 11.53 -11.71
CA MET A 139 -12.51 12.67 -11.75
C MET A 139 -11.82 13.99 -11.38
N GLN A 140 -10.90 13.98 -10.42
CA GLN A 140 -10.09 15.15 -10.05
C GLN A 140 -9.19 15.57 -11.21
N LEU A 141 -8.55 14.63 -11.93
CA LEU A 141 -7.76 14.94 -13.11
C LEU A 141 -8.62 15.56 -14.22
N LEU A 142 -9.76 14.95 -14.54
CA LEU A 142 -10.69 15.46 -15.55
C LEU A 142 -11.21 16.85 -15.17
N THR A 143 -11.54 17.07 -13.91
CA THR A 143 -12.01 18.36 -13.40
C THR A 143 -10.93 19.43 -13.52
N ARG A 144 -9.66 19.10 -13.22
CA ARG A 144 -8.54 20.03 -13.41
C ARG A 144 -8.37 20.41 -14.88
N LEU A 145 -8.37 19.44 -15.78
CA LEU A 145 -8.29 19.69 -17.22
C LEU A 145 -9.46 20.56 -17.70
N LEU A 146 -10.68 20.27 -17.25
CA LEU A 146 -11.86 21.07 -17.57
C LEU A 146 -11.71 22.51 -17.06
N GLN A 147 -11.32 22.69 -15.79
CA GLN A 147 -11.10 24.01 -15.20
C GLN A 147 -10.04 24.80 -15.95
N GLU A 148 -8.93 24.17 -16.33
CA GLU A 148 -7.88 24.79 -17.14
C GLU A 148 -8.40 25.21 -18.51
N ARG A 149 -9.16 24.34 -19.19
CA ARG A 149 -9.77 24.66 -20.48
C ARG A 149 -10.79 25.78 -20.40
N VAL A 150 -11.63 25.79 -19.35
CA VAL A 150 -12.60 26.89 -19.13
C VAL A 150 -11.87 28.20 -18.87
N LYS A 151 -10.84 28.20 -18.02
CA LYS A 151 -10.03 29.41 -17.75
C LYS A 151 -9.36 29.96 -19.02
N GLN A 152 -8.85 29.08 -19.88
CA GLN A 152 -8.20 29.47 -21.13
C GLN A 152 -9.17 30.02 -22.18
N ASN A 153 -10.44 29.59 -22.16
CA ASN A 153 -11.43 29.92 -23.18
C ASN A 153 -12.57 30.76 -22.62
N VAL A 154 -12.34 31.43 -21.49
CA VAL A 154 -13.38 32.14 -20.73
C VAL A 154 -14.09 33.18 -21.60
N ASP A 155 -13.34 33.88 -22.45
CA ASP A 155 -13.86 34.92 -23.35
C ASP A 155 -14.76 34.36 -24.47
N THR A 156 -14.62 33.07 -24.80
CA THR A 156 -15.48 32.39 -25.79
C THR A 156 -16.65 31.64 -25.17
N ILE A 157 -16.54 31.30 -23.87
CA ILE A 157 -17.54 30.51 -23.14
C ILE A 157 -18.54 31.42 -22.45
N LEU A 158 -18.11 32.57 -21.94
CA LEU A 158 -19.01 33.54 -21.33
C LEU A 158 -19.85 34.22 -22.42
N ILE A 159 -21.17 34.07 -22.29
CA ILE A 159 -22.14 34.79 -23.10
C ILE A 159 -22.79 35.83 -22.18
N GLU A 160 -22.80 37.09 -22.56
CA GLU A 160 -23.55 38.11 -21.83
C GLU A 160 -25.04 37.78 -21.90
N GLU A 161 -25.69 37.62 -20.75
CA GLU A 161 -27.15 37.59 -20.70
C GLU A 161 -27.68 38.95 -21.18
N SER A 162 -28.37 38.96 -22.32
CA SER A 162 -29.06 40.17 -22.77
C SER A 162 -30.10 40.54 -21.72
N LYS A 163 -29.98 41.72 -21.11
CA LYS A 163 -31.04 42.29 -20.27
C LYS A 163 -32.32 42.32 -21.10
N GLY A 164 -33.24 41.40 -20.80
CA GLY A 164 -34.57 41.37 -21.38
C GLY A 164 -35.17 42.76 -21.25
N GLN A 165 -35.63 43.31 -22.39
CA GLN A 165 -36.36 44.56 -22.43
C GLN A 165 -37.48 44.50 -21.39
N LEU A 166 -37.41 45.35 -20.35
CA LEU A 166 -38.61 45.85 -19.69
C LEU A 166 -39.38 46.63 -20.76
N GLY A 167 -40.18 45.89 -21.53
CA GLY A 167 -41.11 46.45 -22.50
C GLY A 167 -42.17 47.23 -21.74
N ARG A 168 -42.03 48.56 -21.77
CA ARG A 168 -43.14 49.50 -21.58
C ARG A 168 -44.30 49.07 -22.47
N ARG A 169 -45.46 48.81 -21.87
CA ARG A 169 -46.78 49.31 -22.29
C ARG A 169 -47.82 49.00 -21.21
#